data_AF-A8X4T3-F1
#
_entry.id   AF-A8X4T3-F1
#
_cell.length_a   1.000
_cell.length_b   1.000
_cell.length_c   1.000
_cell.angle_alpha   90.00
_cell.angle_beta   90.00
_cell.angle_gamma   90.00
#
_symmetry.space_group_name_H-M   'P 1'
#
loop_
_entity.id
_entity.type
_entity.pdbx_description
1 polymer ?
#
loop_
_entity_poly.entity_id
_entity_poly.type
_entity_poly.pdbx_seq_one_letter_code
_entity_poly.pdbx_strand_id
1 'polypeptide(L)'
;MIRILASLALLAPFVLPFNYNNAGTAACVVTKINEAFDKAEENEAKNATVPPMPIRPTLPSFCTGADTTMYIFGACTVQNNKVYIGNVMARELEEKEKGKLADFAKKLAAVTPGTAPPTDIYKGLEFCTEL
;
A
#
# COMPACT_ATOMS: atom_id res chain seq x y z
N MET A 1 -30.70 -43.93 -16.99
CA MET A 1 -31.07 -43.50 -15.63
C MET A 1 -29.87 -43.70 -14.72
N ILE A 2 -29.03 -42.67 -14.52
CA ILE A 2 -27.93 -42.66 -13.55
C ILE A 2 -27.90 -41.27 -12.91
N ARG A 3 -27.63 -41.29 -11.60
CA ARG A 3 -28.06 -40.36 -10.57
C ARG A 3 -27.28 -39.04 -10.56
N ILE A 4 -28.02 -37.99 -10.25
CA ILE A 4 -27.59 -36.66 -9.83
C ILE A 4 -26.71 -36.81 -8.58
N LEU A 5 -25.47 -36.34 -8.62
CA LEU A 5 -24.68 -36.01 -7.43
C LEU A 5 -24.31 -34.53 -7.55
N ALA A 6 -25.06 -33.72 -6.83
CA ALA A 6 -24.81 -32.30 -6.65
C ALA A 6 -23.48 -32.13 -5.92
N SER A 7 -22.44 -31.67 -6.63
CA SER A 7 -21.23 -31.17 -6.01
C SER A 7 -21.44 -29.69 -5.72
N LEU A 8 -22.08 -29.41 -4.58
CA LEU A 8 -22.20 -28.08 -4.01
C LEU A 8 -20.83 -27.72 -3.42
N ALA A 9 -19.90 -27.30 -4.29
CA ALA A 9 -18.65 -26.70 -3.87
C ALA A 9 -18.98 -25.32 -3.29
N LEU A 10 -19.08 -25.28 -1.97
CA LEU A 10 -19.19 -24.09 -1.15
C LEU A 10 -18.15 -23.05 -1.60
N LEU A 11 -18.64 -21.94 -2.13
CA LEU A 11 -17.92 -20.67 -2.21
C LEU A 11 -17.67 -20.20 -0.76
N ALA A 12 -16.57 -20.67 -0.16
CA ALA A 12 -16.03 -20.03 1.03
C ALA A 12 -15.32 -18.75 0.59
N PRO A 13 -15.74 -17.55 1.02
CA PRO A 13 -14.92 -16.37 0.84
C PRO A 13 -13.64 -16.60 1.64
N PHE A 14 -12.51 -16.61 0.92
CA PHE A 14 -11.17 -16.65 1.48
C PHE A 14 -10.93 -15.32 2.20
N VAL A 15 -11.47 -15.19 3.41
CA VAL A 15 -11.16 -14.09 4.32
C VAL A 15 -9.77 -14.39 4.86
N LEU A 16 -8.75 -13.78 4.26
CA LEU A 16 -7.43 -13.71 4.86
C LEU A 16 -7.56 -12.95 6.19
N PRO A 17 -7.21 -13.55 7.34
CA PRO A 17 -6.96 -12.76 8.53
C PRO A 17 -5.67 -11.99 8.28
N PHE A 18 -5.77 -10.71 7.92
CA PHE A 18 -4.64 -9.79 8.02
C PHE A 18 -4.32 -9.63 9.51
N ASN A 19 -3.49 -10.54 10.01
CA ASN A 19 -2.95 -10.52 11.35
C ASN A 19 -1.86 -9.43 11.42
N TYR A 20 -2.28 -8.21 11.76
CA TYR A 20 -1.38 -7.07 11.97
C TYR A 20 -0.88 -7.07 13.43
N ASN A 21 0.01 -8.00 13.77
CA ASN A 21 0.79 -7.92 15.00
C ASN A 21 2.09 -7.16 14.73
N ASN A 22 2.01 -5.83 14.61
CA ASN A 22 3.18 -4.96 14.73
C ASN A 22 3.25 -4.43 16.17
N ALA A 23 4.01 -5.15 16.99
CA ALA A 23 4.28 -4.85 18.38
C ALA A 23 5.15 -3.58 18.48
N GLY A 24 4.54 -2.46 18.88
CA GLY A 24 5.30 -1.27 19.24
C GLY A 24 4.44 -0.08 19.66
N THR A 25 3.35 0.18 18.95
CA THR A 25 2.50 1.38 19.22
C THR A 25 1.01 1.14 18.99
N ALA A 26 0.62 0.16 18.17
CA ALA A 26 -0.79 -0.15 17.88
C ALA A 26 -1.52 -0.88 19.02
N ALA A 27 -0.80 -1.68 19.83
CA ALA A 27 -1.41 -2.51 20.87
C ALA A 27 -2.06 -1.70 22.00
N CYS A 28 -1.54 -0.51 22.32
CA CYS A 28 -2.08 0.34 23.39
C CYS A 28 -3.36 1.11 22.95
N VAL A 29 -3.48 1.40 21.65
CA VAL A 29 -4.62 2.13 21.08
C VAL A 29 -5.83 1.22 20.92
N VAL A 30 -5.61 -0.03 20.50
CA VAL A 30 -6.67 -1.02 20.29
C VAL A 30 -7.36 -1.40 21.61
N THR A 31 -6.61 -1.57 22.69
CA THR A 31 -7.18 -1.93 24.00
C THR A 31 -8.05 -0.80 24.57
N LYS A 32 -7.59 0.46 24.48
CA LYS A 32 -8.35 1.62 24.97
C LYS A 32 -9.63 1.89 24.19
N ILE A 33 -9.62 1.63 22.88
CA ILE A 33 -10.80 1.78 22.04
C ILE A 33 -11.81 0.67 22.33
N ASN A 34 -11.37 -0.59 22.45
CA ASN A 34 -12.26 -1.72 22.78
C ASN A 34 -12.87 -1.56 24.17
N GLU A 35 -12.09 -1.16 25.17
CA GLU A 35 -12.57 -0.85 26.53
C GLU A 35 -13.62 0.28 26.56
N ALA A 36 -13.52 1.24 25.63
CA ALA A 36 -14.48 2.34 25.51
C ALA A 36 -15.80 1.91 24.85
N PHE A 37 -15.74 0.99 23.87
CA PHE A 37 -16.92 0.40 23.25
C PHE A 37 -17.66 -0.55 24.20
N ASP A 38 -16.93 -1.37 24.97
CA ASP A 38 -17.53 -2.30 25.94
C ASP A 38 -18.23 -1.60 27.12
N LYS A 39 -17.87 -0.34 27.39
CA LYS A 39 -18.42 0.49 28.47
C LYS A 39 -19.32 1.62 27.97
N ALA A 40 -19.70 1.62 26.68
CA ALA A 40 -20.47 2.69 26.07
C ALA A 40 -21.82 2.93 26.80
N GLU A 41 -22.52 1.86 27.17
CA GLU A 41 -23.79 1.93 27.91
C GLU A 41 -23.65 2.52 29.33
N GLU A 42 -22.52 2.27 30.00
CA GLU A 42 -22.22 2.82 31.33
C GLU A 42 -21.77 4.30 31.27
N ASN A 43 -21.12 4.70 30.17
CA ASN A 43 -20.65 6.07 29.94
C ASN A 43 -21.77 7.01 29.49
N GLU A 44 -22.77 6.51 28.75
CA GLU A 44 -23.98 7.25 28.41
C GLU A 44 -24.82 7.57 29.65
N ALA A 45 -24.93 6.62 30.60
CA ALA A 45 -25.60 6.85 31.88
C ALA A 45 -24.88 7.86 32.80
N LYS A 46 -23.58 8.10 32.57
CA LYS A 46 -22.73 9.01 33.36
C LYS A 46 -22.45 10.36 32.66
N ASN A 47 -23.05 10.60 31.48
CA ASN A 47 -22.75 11.77 30.62
C ASN A 47 -21.23 11.92 30.36
N ALA A 48 -20.51 10.80 30.20
CA ALA A 48 -19.07 10.80 30.01
C ALA A 48 -18.74 11.00 28.52
N THR A 49 -18.03 12.08 28.22
CA THR A 49 -17.58 12.42 26.86
C THR A 49 -16.51 11.45 26.38
N VAL A 50 -16.57 11.08 25.09
CA VAL A 50 -15.57 10.22 24.42
C VAL A 50 -14.15 10.74 24.71
N PRO A 51 -13.20 9.87 25.09
CA PRO A 51 -11.82 10.29 25.36
C PRO A 51 -11.23 10.98 24.12
N PRO A 52 -10.44 12.06 24.32
CA PRO A 52 -9.89 12.83 23.22
C PRO A 52 -8.99 11.94 22.34
N MET A 53 -9.24 11.95 21.03
CA MET A 53 -8.43 11.20 20.08
C MET A 53 -6.98 11.70 20.12
N PRO A 54 -5.98 10.79 20.09
CA PRO A 54 -4.58 11.19 20.03
C PRO A 54 -4.32 12.14 18.85
N ILE A 55 -3.50 13.16 19.09
CA ILE A 55 -3.11 14.11 18.05
C ILE A 55 -2.37 13.33 16.95
N ARG A 56 -2.79 13.54 15.71
CA ARG A 56 -2.10 12.95 14.55
C ARG A 56 -0.64 13.38 14.56
N PRO A 57 0.32 12.47 14.39
CA PRO A 57 1.73 12.83 14.28
C PRO A 57 1.95 13.77 13.09
N THR A 58 2.86 14.73 13.26
CA THR A 58 3.30 15.60 12.16
C THR A 58 4.07 14.77 11.15
N LEU A 59 3.69 14.91 9.87
CA LEU A 59 4.40 14.23 8.80
C LEU A 59 5.78 14.87 8.63
N PRO A 60 6.87 14.11 8.75
CA PRO A 60 8.20 14.67 8.61
C PRO A 60 8.47 15.03 7.13
N SER A 61 9.35 15.99 6.90
CA SER A 61 9.65 16.54 5.57
C SER A 61 10.16 15.50 4.56
N PHE A 62 10.74 14.39 5.04
CA PHE A 62 11.20 13.30 4.17
C PHE A 62 10.06 12.47 3.56
N CYS A 63 8.82 12.60 4.05
CA CYS A 63 7.68 11.85 3.55
C CYS A 63 6.98 12.50 2.33
N THR A 64 7.44 13.66 1.86
CA THR A 64 6.82 14.40 0.75
C THR A 64 7.77 14.65 -0.43
N GLY A 65 8.98 14.11 -0.38
CA GLY A 65 9.98 14.31 -1.43
C GLY A 65 9.70 13.50 -2.70
N ALA A 66 10.35 13.84 -3.80
CA ALA A 66 10.32 13.01 -5.01
C ALA A 66 10.81 11.57 -4.74
N ASP A 67 11.71 11.44 -3.76
CA ASP A 67 12.31 10.18 -3.29
C ASP A 67 11.29 9.21 -2.65
N THR A 68 10.08 9.68 -2.32
CA THR A 68 9.00 8.83 -1.82
C THR A 68 8.14 8.24 -2.94
N THR A 69 8.36 8.66 -4.18
CA THR A 69 7.61 8.12 -5.33
C THR A 69 8.19 6.76 -5.70
N MET A 70 7.34 5.75 -5.66
CA MET A 70 7.67 4.37 -5.99
C MET A 70 6.94 3.94 -7.25
N TYR A 71 7.68 3.52 -8.26
CA TYR A 71 7.14 2.98 -9.50
C TYR A 71 7.24 1.47 -9.48
N ILE A 72 6.09 0.81 -9.49
CA ILE A 72 6.00 -0.65 -9.51
C ILE A 72 5.89 -1.10 -10.96
N PHE A 73 6.87 -1.85 -11.42
CA PHE A 73 6.84 -2.54 -12.70
C PHE A 73 6.64 -4.04 -12.46
N GLY A 74 6.25 -4.79 -13.49
CA GLY A 74 5.86 -6.20 -13.31
C GLY A 74 6.91 -7.11 -12.67
N ALA A 75 8.21 -6.77 -12.81
CA ALA A 75 9.33 -7.58 -12.31
C ALA A 75 10.19 -6.87 -11.24
N CYS A 76 9.98 -5.57 -11.01
CA CYS A 76 10.86 -4.77 -10.16
C CYS A 76 10.10 -3.58 -9.57
N THR A 77 10.71 -2.91 -8.61
CA THR A 77 10.25 -1.65 -8.07
C THR A 77 11.36 -0.62 -8.18
N VAL A 78 11.04 0.60 -8.61
CA VAL A 78 12.00 1.70 -8.66
C VAL A 78 11.58 2.79 -7.70
N GLN A 79 12.48 3.13 -6.79
CA GLN A 79 12.29 4.19 -5.81
C GLN A 79 13.59 4.93 -5.62
N ASN A 80 13.55 6.27 -5.62
CA ASN A 80 14.71 7.13 -5.43
C ASN A 80 15.91 6.73 -6.32
N ASN A 81 15.64 6.54 -7.62
CA ASN A 81 16.64 6.13 -8.61
C ASN A 81 17.35 4.78 -8.34
N LYS A 82 16.79 3.94 -7.47
CA LYS A 82 17.29 2.59 -7.17
C LYS A 82 16.29 1.54 -7.63
N VAL A 83 16.81 0.46 -8.18
CA VAL A 83 16.03 -0.69 -8.63
C VAL A 83 16.03 -1.74 -7.53
N TYR A 84 14.84 -2.21 -7.18
CA TYR A 84 14.60 -3.27 -6.21
C TYR A 84 13.93 -4.44 -6.91
N ILE A 85 14.40 -5.65 -6.63
CA ILE A 85 13.74 -6.90 -7.02
C ILE A 85 13.21 -7.56 -5.75
N GLY A 86 11.88 -7.62 -5.64
CA GLY A 86 11.23 -7.93 -4.37
C GLY A 86 11.62 -6.90 -3.30
N ASN A 87 12.31 -7.37 -2.26
CA ASN A 87 12.73 -6.54 -1.12
C ASN A 87 14.23 -6.21 -1.13
N VAL A 88 14.96 -6.60 -2.17
CA VAL A 88 16.43 -6.48 -2.25
C VAL A 88 16.79 -5.37 -3.22
N MET A 89 17.66 -4.45 -2.78
CA MET A 89 18.24 -3.43 -3.65
C MET A 89 19.21 -4.12 -4.61
N ALA A 90 18.91 -4.07 -5.90
CA ALA A 90 19.68 -4.76 -6.92
C ALA A 90 20.79 -3.85 -7.48
N ARG A 91 20.44 -2.61 -7.84
CA ARG A 91 21.38 -1.62 -8.37
C ARG A 91 20.82 -0.19 -8.30
N GLU A 92 21.71 0.77 -8.47
CA GLU A 92 21.33 2.15 -8.78
C GLU A 92 21.15 2.34 -10.30
N LEU A 93 20.26 3.24 -10.71
CA LEU A 93 20.10 3.62 -12.10
C LEU A 93 21.30 4.44 -12.59
N GLU A 94 21.71 4.24 -13.83
CA GLU A 94 22.69 5.09 -14.49
C GLU A 94 22.08 6.45 -14.86
N GLU A 95 22.90 7.49 -15.08
CA GLU A 95 22.42 8.84 -15.41
C GLU A 95 21.47 8.86 -16.62
N LYS A 96 21.76 8.05 -17.64
CA LYS A 96 20.90 7.93 -18.84
C LYS A 96 19.54 7.33 -18.51
N GLU A 97 19.51 6.36 -17.58
CA GLU A 97 18.28 5.71 -17.13
C GLU A 97 17.47 6.62 -16.19
N LYS A 98 18.14 7.40 -15.33
CA LYS A 98 17.51 8.45 -14.51
C LYS A 98 16.74 9.45 -15.38
N GLY A 99 17.31 9.85 -16.52
CA GLY A 99 16.62 10.69 -17.50
C GLY A 99 15.35 10.05 -18.07
N LYS A 100 15.43 8.78 -18.48
CA LYS A 100 14.25 8.04 -18.98
C LYS A 100 13.17 7.88 -17.92
N LEU A 101 13.55 7.63 -16.67
CA LEU A 101 12.61 7.56 -15.55
C LEU A 101 11.91 8.90 -15.29
N ALA A 102 12.66 10.01 -15.36
CA ALA A 102 12.10 11.35 -15.21
C ALA A 102 11.11 11.70 -16.33
N ASP A 103 11.39 11.29 -17.56
CA ASP A 103 10.48 11.50 -18.69
C ASP A 103 9.22 10.62 -18.58
N PHE A 104 9.38 9.38 -18.11
CA PHE A 104 8.24 8.54 -17.77
C PHE A 104 7.37 9.19 -16.68
N ALA A 105 7.98 9.69 -15.60
CA ALA A 105 7.26 10.35 -14.51
C ALA A 105 6.44 11.55 -15.00
N LYS A 106 7.01 12.38 -15.90
CA LYS A 106 6.31 13.50 -16.53
C LYS A 106 5.14 13.04 -17.39
N LYS A 107 5.34 12.01 -18.22
CA LYS A 107 4.29 11.45 -19.08
C LYS A 107 3.16 10.84 -18.26
N LEU A 108 3.50 10.10 -17.20
CA LEU A 108 2.53 9.50 -16.29
C LEU A 108 1.71 10.57 -15.56
N ALA A 109 2.33 11.65 -15.11
CA ALA A 109 1.63 12.77 -14.48
C ALA A 109 0.67 13.51 -15.43
N ALA A 110 0.89 13.41 -16.75
CA ALA A 110 -0.01 13.95 -17.76
C ALA A 110 -1.16 13.00 -18.13
N VAL A 111 -1.14 11.75 -17.67
CA VAL A 111 -2.24 10.80 -17.88
C VAL A 111 -3.41 11.18 -17.00
N THR A 112 -4.60 11.24 -17.59
CA THR A 112 -5.84 11.52 -16.86
C THR A 112 -6.10 10.43 -15.81
N PRO A 113 -6.38 10.79 -14.54
CA PRO A 113 -6.74 9.81 -13.52
C PRO A 113 -7.95 8.96 -13.96
N GLY A 114 -7.84 7.64 -13.84
CA GLY A 114 -8.91 6.71 -14.21
C GLY A 114 -8.89 6.22 -15.66
N THR A 115 -7.93 6.65 -16.48
CA THR A 115 -7.69 6.05 -17.80
C THR A 115 -6.46 5.14 -17.79
N ALA A 116 -6.46 4.14 -18.67
CA ALA A 116 -5.28 3.31 -18.86
C ALA A 116 -4.16 4.15 -19.49
N PRO A 117 -2.93 4.13 -18.94
CA PRO A 117 -1.80 4.84 -19.53
C PRO A 117 -1.47 4.25 -20.92
N PRO A 118 -1.09 5.09 -21.90
CA PRO A 118 -0.62 4.62 -23.20
C PRO A 118 0.59 3.69 -23.06
N THR A 119 0.66 2.60 -23.83
CA THR A 119 1.75 1.61 -23.69
C THR A 119 3.14 2.15 -24.08
N ASP A 120 3.18 3.21 -24.89
CA ASP A 120 4.42 3.85 -25.33
C ASP A 120 5.15 4.60 -24.22
N ILE A 121 4.47 4.94 -23.11
CA ILE A 121 5.14 5.60 -21.97
C ILE A 121 6.15 4.68 -21.28
N TYR A 122 5.98 3.35 -21.41
CA TYR A 122 6.86 2.35 -20.82
C TYR A 122 8.09 2.05 -21.69
N LYS A 123 8.17 2.61 -22.91
CA LYS A 123 9.31 2.38 -23.81
C LYS A 123 10.61 2.91 -23.19
N GLY A 124 11.63 2.06 -23.16
CA GLY A 124 12.95 2.41 -22.65
C GLY A 124 13.14 2.25 -21.13
N LEU A 125 12.13 1.72 -20.43
CA LEU A 125 12.22 1.34 -18.99
C LEU A 125 12.68 -0.12 -18.81
N GLU A 126 13.61 -0.58 -19.65
CA GLU A 126 14.12 -1.96 -19.68
C GLU A 126 15.13 -2.26 -18.55
N PHE A 127 15.27 -1.36 -17.58
CA PHE A 127 16.19 -1.54 -16.45
C PHE A 127 15.75 -2.65 -15.47
N CYS A 128 14.61 -3.31 -15.72
CA CYS A 128 14.04 -4.37 -14.90
C CYS A 128 14.00 -5.74 -15.55
N THR A 129 14.45 -5.85 -16.81
CA THR A 129 14.46 -7.10 -17.58
C THR A 129 15.82 -7.80 -17.58
N GLU A 130 16.87 -7.13 -17.11
CA GLU A 130 18.22 -7.70 -17.04
C GLU A 130 18.64 -7.87 -15.58
N LEU A 131 18.41 -9.07 -15.04
CA LEU A 131 19.14 -9.68 -13.93
C LEU A 131 19.09 -11.20 -14.04
#